data_AF-D1JA90-F1
#
_entry.id   AF-D1JA90-F1
#
_cell.length_a   1.000
_cell.length_b   1.000
_cell.length_c   1.000
_cell.angle_alpha   90.00
_cell.angle_beta   90.00
_cell.angle_gamma   90.00
#
_symmetry.space_group_name_H-M   'P 1'
#
loop_
_entity.id
_entity.type
_entity.pdbx_description
1 polymer ?
#
loop_
_entity_poly.entity_id
_entity_poly.type
_entity_poly.pdbx_seq_one_letter_code
_entity_poly.pdbx_strand_id
1 'polypeptide(L)' 'MPAGIYKVEGGEIKEIFRDEKECIKGLVYEDGTLYYANYGTKIYRLDLTTGERTIVYSNPERMWLSDVGFRQGGIG' A
#
# COMPACT_ATOMS: atom_id res chain seq x y z
N MET A 1 12.72 -0.85 8.82
CA MET A 1 12.95 0.54 8.37
C MET A 1 11.59 1.17 8.28
N PRO A 2 11.29 2.22 9.06
CA PRO A 2 9.95 2.80 9.09
C PRO A 2 9.63 3.54 7.79
N ALA A 3 8.36 3.59 7.43
CA ALA A 3 7.86 4.32 6.27
C ALA A 3 6.47 4.91 6.53
N GLY A 4 6.23 6.11 6.00
CA GLY A 4 4.95 6.80 6.13
C GLY A 4 4.23 6.97 4.80
N ILE A 5 2.90 6.95 4.83
CA ILE A 5 2.03 7.33 3.72
C ILE A 5 1.41 8.68 4.06
N TYR A 6 1.47 9.60 3.11
CA TYR A 6 0.98 10.96 3.28
C TYR A 6 -0.11 11.25 2.24
N LYS A 7 -1.19 11.88 2.69
CA LYS A 7 -2.20 12.50 1.83
C LYS A 7 -1.75 13.92 1.50
N VAL A 8 -1.85 14.30 0.23
CA VAL A 8 -1.68 15.68 -0.22
C VAL A 8 -3.03 16.17 -0.71
N GLU A 9 -3.56 17.24 -0.10
CA GLU A 9 -4.88 17.80 -0.42
C GLU A 9 -4.85 19.31 -0.25
N GLY A 10 -5.23 20.07 -1.29
CA GLY A 10 -5.28 21.53 -1.21
C GLY A 10 -3.95 22.22 -0.87
N GLY A 11 -2.81 21.55 -1.09
CA GLY A 11 -1.48 22.04 -0.70
C GLY A 11 -1.06 21.67 0.73
N GLU A 12 -1.94 21.03 1.51
CA GLU A 12 -1.62 20.48 2.81
C GLU A 12 -1.08 19.05 2.69
N ILE A 13 -0.10 18.71 3.54
CA ILE A 13 0.49 17.38 3.64
C ILE A 13 0.12 16.81 5.01
N LYS A 14 -0.58 15.69 5.03
CA LYS A 14 -0.98 15.00 6.25
C LYS A 14 -0.51 13.55 6.23
N GLU A 15 0.16 13.13 7.29
CA GLU A 15 0.45 11.71 7.49
C GLU A 15 -0.85 10.95 7.80
N ILE A 16 -1.11 9.89 7.04
CA ILE A 16 -2.33 9.07 7.18
C ILE A 16 -2.02 7.66 7.69
N PHE A 17 -0.77 7.21 7.55
CA PHE A 17 -0.35 5.90 8.04
C PHE A 17 1.16 5.83 8.21
N ARG A 18 1.62 5.12 9.24
CA ARG A 18 3.03 4.81 9.48
C ARG A 18 3.21 3.32 9.73
N ASP A 19 4.12 2.71 9.00
CA ASP A 19 4.66 1.41 9.35
C ASP A 19 5.99 1.61 10.08
N GLU A 20 6.05 1.20 11.35
CA GLU A 20 7.26 1.30 12.16
C GLU A 20 8.31 0.23 11.85
N LYS A 21 7.90 -0.85 11.18
CA LYS A 21 8.71 -2.07 11.04
C LYS A 21 9.16 -2.29 9.60
N GLU A 22 8.27 -2.09 8.65
CA GLU A 22 8.48 -2.44 7.25
C GLU A 22 8.55 -1.22 6.33
N CYS A 23 9.36 -1.32 5.27
CA CYS A 23 9.37 -0.32 4.20
C CYS A 23 8.08 -0.41 3.39
N ILE A 24 7.65 0.72 2.85
CA ILE A 24 6.58 0.81 1.87
C ILE A 24 7.21 1.01 0.48
N LYS A 25 6.75 0.23 -0.50
CA LYS A 25 7.11 0.34 -1.93
C LYS A 25 5.89 0.80 -2.72
N GLY A 26 5.74 0.39 -3.97
CA GLY A 26 4.66 0.89 -4.79
C GLY A 26 3.27 0.61 -4.20
N LEU A 27 2.34 1.46 -4.58
CA LEU A 27 1.05 1.62 -3.95
C LEU A 27 0.01 1.99 -4.99
N VAL A 28 -1.22 1.56 -4.73
CA VAL A 28 -2.39 1.97 -5.52
C VAL A 28 -3.54 2.29 -4.59
N TYR A 29 -4.31 3.31 -4.96
CA TYR A 29 -5.44 3.83 -4.22
C TYR A 29 -6.73 3.67 -5.03
N GLU A 30 -7.80 3.23 -4.38
CA GLU A 30 -9.16 3.27 -4.90
C GLU A 30 -10.14 3.40 -3.73
N ASP A 31 -11.02 4.41 -3.81
CA ASP A 31 -12.18 4.61 -2.93
C ASP A 31 -11.93 4.38 -1.42
N GLY A 32 -10.92 5.07 -0.87
CA GLY A 32 -10.58 4.99 0.56
C GLY A 32 -9.79 3.74 0.96
N THR A 33 -9.44 2.87 0.01
CA THR A 33 -8.58 1.71 0.24
C THR A 33 -7.22 1.92 -0.46
N LEU A 34 -6.14 1.65 0.27
CA LEU A 34 -4.78 1.56 -0.28
C LEU A 34 -4.33 0.11 -0.33
N TYR A 35 -3.69 -0.27 -1.43
CA TYR A 35 -2.85 -1.46 -1.47
C TYR A 35 -1.41 -1.03 -1.61
N TYR A 36 -0.51 -1.66 -0.86
CA TYR A 36 0.91 -1.35 -0.95
C TYR A 36 1.78 -2.59 -0.75
N ALA A 37 2.88 -2.64 -1.49
CA ALA A 37 3.90 -3.67 -1.31
C ALA A 37 4.84 -3.30 -0.16
N ASN A 38 5.24 -4.30 0.62
CA ASN A 38 6.44 -4.18 1.44
C ASN A 38 7.68 -4.56 0.63
N TYR A 39 8.85 -4.48 1.26
CA TYR A 39 10.12 -4.92 0.67
C TYR A 39 10.17 -6.46 0.48
N GLY A 40 9.43 -6.97 -0.51
CA GLY A 40 9.63 -8.29 -1.12
C GLY A 40 8.79 -9.46 -0.58
N THR A 41 7.94 -9.28 0.43
CA THR A 41 7.27 -10.43 1.07
C THR A 41 5.76 -10.32 1.16
N LYS A 42 5.19 -9.11 1.15
CA LYS A 42 3.76 -8.93 1.43
C LYS A 42 3.18 -7.79 0.59
N ILE A 43 1.93 -7.96 0.21
CA ILE A 43 1.06 -6.83 -0.16
C ILE A 43 0.03 -6.69 0.93
N TYR A 44 -0.15 -5.47 1.40
CA TYR A 44 -1.15 -5.10 2.38
C TYR A 44 -2.32 -4.40 1.72
N ARG A 45 -3.51 -4.61 2.28
CA ARG A 45 -4.68 -3.73 2.11
C ARG A 45 -4.81 -2.89 3.37
N LEU A 46 -4.90 -1.57 3.21
CA LEU A 46 -5.11 -0.60 4.26
C LEU A 46 -6.45 0.12 4.00
N ASP A 47 -7.37 0.01 4.93
CA ASP A 47 -8.59 0.79 4.94
C ASP A 47 -8.32 2.15 5.58
N LEU A 48 -8.47 3.24 4.83
CA LEU A 48 -8.17 4.58 5.33
C LEU A 48 -9.28 5.16 6.21
N THR A 49 -10.46 4.55 6.23
CA THR A 49 -11.56 5.00 7.10
C THR A 49 -11.36 4.48 8.53
N THR A 50 -10.89 3.24 8.66
CA THR A 50 -10.69 2.59 9.96
C THR A 50 -9.23 2.58 10.41
N GLY A 51 -8.28 2.72 9.48
CA GLY A 51 -6.86 2.49 9.71
C GLY A 51 -6.47 1.02 9.78
N GLU A 52 -7.40 0.10 9.49
CA GLU A 52 -7.16 -1.34 9.55
C GLU A 52 -6.27 -1.81 8.40
N ARG A 53 -5.24 -2.57 8.72
CA ARG A 53 -4.33 -3.17 7.76
C ARG A 53 -4.38 -4.70 7.79
N THR A 54 -4.56 -5.30 6.62
CA THR A 54 -4.57 -6.76 6.42
C THR A 54 -3.58 -7.19 5.35
N ILE A 55 -3.09 -8.43 5.41
CA ILE A 55 -2.22 -9.02 4.38
C ILE A 55 -3.12 -9.65 3.31
N VAL A 56 -2.94 -9.29 2.05
CA VAL A 56 -3.69 -9.87 0.92
C VAL A 56 -2.85 -10.77 0.04
N TYR A 57 -1.52 -10.67 0.15
CA TYR A 57 -0.58 -11.54 -0.54
C TYR A 57 0.65 -11.75 0.32
N SER A 58 1.16 -12.98 0.33
CA SER A 58 2.44 -13.34 0.94
C SER A 58 3.30 -14.07 -0.07
N ASN A 59 4.51 -13.57 -0.29
CA ASN A 59 5.53 -14.22 -1.09
C ASN A 59 6.62 -14.82 -0.18
N PRO A 60 6.62 -16.14 0.07
CA PRO A 60 7.65 -16.77 0.90
C PRO A 60 9.04 -16.76 0.24
N GLU A 61 9.12 -16.62 -1.08
CA GLU A 61 10.36 -16.68 -1.85
C GLU A 61 11.18 -15.37 -1.85
N ARG A 62 10.66 -14.33 -1.17
CA ARG A 62 11.30 -13.00 -1.06
C ARG A 62 11.66 -12.35 -2.41
N MET A 63 10.85 -12.56 -3.44
CA MET A 63 11.02 -11.84 -4.71
C MET A 63 10.70 -10.36 -4.52
N TRP A 64 11.45 -9.50 -5.21
CA TRP A 64 11.27 -8.06 -5.12
C TRP A 64 9.87 -7.64 -5.57
N LEU A 65 9.11 -7.03 -4.66
CA LEU A 65 7.83 -6.38 -4.96
C LEU A 65 8.12 -4.89 -5.15
N SER A 66 8.11 -4.44 -6.41
CA SER A 66 8.39 -3.04 -6.74
C SER A 66 7.15 -2.18 -6.71
N ASP A 67 6.01 -2.71 -7.19
CA ASP A 67 4.79 -1.93 -7.40
C ASP A 67 3.52 -2.76 -7.26
N VAL A 68 2.38 -2.07 -7.07
CA VAL A 68 1.04 -2.65 -6.99
C VAL A 68 0.12 -1.81 -7.87
N GLY A 69 -0.73 -2.44 -8.68
CA GLY A 69 -1.68 -1.73 -9.53
C GLY A 69 -2.93 -2.54 -9.77
N PHE A 70 -4.04 -1.85 -10.02
CA PHE A 70 -5.25 -2.49 -10.50
C PHE A 70 -5.13 -2.80 -11.99
N ARG A 71 -5.58 -4.00 -12.37
CA ARG A 71 -5.76 -4.33 -13.78
C ARG A 71 -7.18 -3.93 -14.17
N GLN A 72 -7.34 -2.91 -15.01
CA GLN A 72 -8.64 -2.66 -15.64
C GLN A 72 -9.00 -3.87 -16.50
N GLY A 73 -10.21 -4.40 -16.32
CA GLY A 73 -10.73 -5.48 -17.13
C GLY A 73 -10.77 -5.04 -18.59
N GLY A 74 -10.07 -5.76 -19.47
CA GLY A 74 -10.27 -5.62 -20.90
C GLY A 74 -11.68 -6.07 -21.23
N ILE A 75 -12.47 -5.18 -21.81
CA ILE A 75 -13.60 -5.55 -22.66
C ILE A 75 -13.03 -6.39 -23.81
N GLY A 76 -13.24 -7.70 -23.72
CA GLY A 76 -13.20 -8.61 -24.86
C GLY A 76 -14.61 -8.84 -25.36
#